data_AF-A0A846WTF8-F1
#
_entry.id   AF-A0A846WTF8-F1
#
_cell.length_a   1.000
_cell.length_b   1.000
_cell.length_c   1.000
_cell.angle_alpha   90.00
_cell.angle_beta   90.00
_cell.angle_gamma   90.00
#
_symmetry.space_group_name_H-M   'P 1'
#
loop_
_entity.id
_entity.type
_entity.pdbx_description
1 polymer ?
#
loop_
_entity_poly.entity_id
_entity_poly.type
_entity_poly.pdbx_seq_one_letter_code
_entity_poly.pdbx_strand_id
1 'polypeptide(L)'
;MSTKPLATVDDIAVRLGKILHEGSPEYERAEAAIWDASVRAVEITETDWSGPGQTVPEGVKRVVLAAAQRLFRNPDRFVTNQAGTFAATLPISDFITGDILLAAEVAALTMHRLRPGTVWTIESTREDGSGIIEPADPDSYVADGINQGLGDPFYAGSGWSHGPW
;
A
#
# COMPACT_ATOMS: atom_id res chain seq x y z
N MET A 1 11.99 -10.71 7.76
CA MET A 1 11.24 -9.68 8.52
C MET A 1 12.21 -8.56 8.81
N SER A 2 11.86 -7.33 8.43
CA SER A 2 12.67 -6.14 8.67
C SER A 2 12.93 -5.98 10.17
N THR A 3 14.20 -5.91 10.58
CA THR A 3 14.59 -5.85 12.00
C THR A 3 14.80 -4.41 12.50
N LYS A 4 14.39 -3.40 11.72
CA LYS A 4 14.69 -1.99 12.01
C LYS A 4 13.39 -1.17 12.12
N PRO A 5 13.25 -0.31 13.15
CA PRO A 5 12.13 0.61 13.25
C PRO A 5 12.14 1.65 12.12
N LEU A 6 10.96 2.05 11.66
CA LEU A 6 10.78 2.98 10.53
C LEU A 6 10.95 4.46 10.91
N ALA A 7 10.95 4.76 12.21
CA ALA A 7 11.18 6.07 12.79
C ALA A 7 12.11 5.94 14.02
N THR A 8 12.60 7.07 14.52
CA THR A 8 13.53 7.11 15.68
C THR A 8 12.84 7.60 16.95
N VAL A 9 13.45 7.34 18.10
CA VAL A 9 12.97 7.86 19.40
C VAL A 9 13.09 9.39 19.45
N ASP A 10 14.06 9.98 18.76
CA ASP A 10 14.18 11.44 18.65
C ASP A 10 12.98 12.04 17.90
N ASP A 11 12.52 11.39 16.83
CA ASP A 11 11.36 11.85 16.06
C ASP A 11 10.08 11.92 16.92
N ILE A 12 9.86 10.93 17.80
CA ILE A 12 8.70 10.95 18.71
C ILE A 12 8.90 11.92 19.88
N ALA A 13 10.13 12.05 20.40
CA ALA A 13 10.47 13.00 21.46
C ALA A 13 10.14 14.44 21.04
N VAL A 14 10.50 14.82 19.80
CA VAL A 14 10.16 16.11 19.20
C VAL A 14 8.64 16.32 19.15
N ARG A 15 7.87 15.31 18.73
CA ARG A 15 6.39 15.41 18.69
C ARG A 15 5.74 15.48 20.07
N LEU A 16 6.33 14.81 21.05
CA LEU A 16 5.86 14.83 22.43
C LEU A 16 6.21 16.14 23.15
N GLY A 17 7.16 16.93 22.61
CA GLY A 17 7.69 18.10 23.28
C GLY A 17 8.45 17.75 24.56
N LYS A 18 9.06 16.56 24.59
CA LYS A 18 9.78 16.02 25.74
C LYS A 18 11.19 15.58 25.32
N ILE A 19 12.12 15.63 26.26
CA ILE A 19 13.43 15.01 26.11
C ILE A 19 13.31 13.60 26.69
N LEU A 20 13.62 12.59 25.88
CA LEU A 20 13.64 11.19 26.31
C LEU A 20 15.10 10.76 26.47
N HIS A 21 15.51 10.44 27.69
CA HIS A 21 16.88 10.00 27.97
C HIS A 21 17.01 8.50 27.69
N GLU A 22 18.03 8.12 26.93
CA GLU A 22 18.35 6.71 26.66
C GLU A 22 18.48 5.92 27.96
N GLY A 23 17.91 4.72 28.00
CA GLY A 23 17.86 3.85 29.19
C GLY A 23 16.84 4.27 30.25
N SER A 24 16.05 5.33 30.03
CA SER A 24 14.93 5.65 30.90
C SER A 24 13.69 4.80 30.57
N PRO A 25 12.80 4.53 31.55
CA PRO A 25 11.55 3.81 31.27
C PRO A 25 10.65 4.49 30.22
N GLU A 26 10.72 5.82 30.09
CA GLU A 26 9.99 6.53 29.03
C GLU A 26 10.63 6.29 27.65
N TYR A 27 11.96 6.23 27.57
CA TYR A 27 12.66 5.90 26.33
C TYR A 27 12.35 4.49 25.86
N GLU A 28 12.44 3.49 26.75
CA GLU A 28 12.10 2.10 26.43
C GLU A 28 10.65 1.96 25.96
N ARG A 29 9.72 2.69 26.59
CA ARG A 29 8.32 2.73 26.17
C ARG A 29 8.14 3.34 24.78
N ALA A 30 8.87 4.43 24.49
CA ALA A 30 8.82 5.07 23.19
C ALA A 30 9.39 4.16 22.09
N GLU A 31 10.49 3.47 22.38
CA GLU A 31 11.11 2.49 21.48
C GLU A 31 10.15 1.33 21.17
N ALA A 32 9.54 0.73 22.19
CA ALA A 32 8.54 -0.33 22.01
C ALA A 32 7.34 0.13 21.18
N ALA A 33 6.81 1.33 21.47
CA ALA A 33 5.68 1.89 20.72
C ALA A 33 6.01 2.14 19.24
N ILE A 34 7.22 2.62 18.94
CA ILE A 34 7.70 2.81 17.57
C ILE A 34 7.89 1.46 16.88
N TRP A 35 8.46 0.48 17.59
CA TRP A 35 8.66 -0.87 17.07
C TRP A 35 7.34 -1.50 16.64
N ASP A 36 6.36 -1.54 17.53
CA ASP A 36 5.05 -2.15 17.26
C ASP A 36 4.35 -1.47 16.08
N ALA A 37 4.36 -0.15 16.03
CA ALA A 37 3.80 0.62 14.92
C ALA A 37 4.56 0.38 13.60
N SER A 38 5.89 0.22 13.66
CA SER A 38 6.75 -0.05 12.51
C SER A 38 6.49 -1.43 11.92
N VAL A 39 6.42 -2.46 12.77
CA VAL A 39 6.10 -3.84 12.36
C VAL A 39 4.75 -3.85 11.66
N ARG A 40 3.73 -3.23 12.28
CA ARG A 40 2.39 -3.18 11.69
C ARG A 40 2.35 -2.44 10.35
N ALA A 41 3.12 -1.36 10.22
CA ALA A 41 3.21 -0.63 8.95
C ALA A 41 3.92 -1.45 7.85
N VAL A 42 4.98 -2.20 8.18
CA VAL A 42 5.64 -3.12 7.24
C VAL A 42 4.70 -4.24 6.80
N GLU A 43 3.89 -4.79 7.70
CA GLU A 43 2.89 -5.81 7.35
C GLU A 43 1.87 -5.30 6.33
N ILE A 44 1.38 -4.06 6.49
CA ILE A 44 0.37 -3.48 5.60
C ILE A 44 0.97 -3.10 4.24
N THR A 45 2.17 -2.52 4.25
CA THR A 45 2.84 -2.05 3.03
C THR A 45 3.56 -3.16 2.28
N GLU A 46 3.81 -4.31 2.94
CA GLU A 46 4.59 -5.44 2.42
C GLU A 46 5.94 -5.01 1.85
N THR A 47 6.49 -3.90 2.36
CA THR A 47 7.69 -3.26 1.82
C THR A 47 8.76 -3.21 2.90
N ASP A 48 9.96 -3.69 2.58
CA ASP A 48 11.11 -3.63 3.48
C ASP A 48 12.04 -2.49 3.10
N TRP A 49 12.10 -1.47 3.98
CA TRP A 49 12.99 -0.32 3.83
C TRP A 49 14.33 -0.48 4.56
N SER A 50 14.69 -1.70 4.99
CA SER A 50 15.98 -1.98 5.64
C SER A 50 17.17 -2.04 4.68
N GLY A 51 16.91 -2.07 3.37
CA GLY A 51 17.95 -2.17 2.34
C GLY A 51 18.88 -0.95 2.27
N PRO A 52 20.13 -1.12 1.80
CA PRO A 52 21.07 -0.01 1.65
C PRO A 52 20.54 1.04 0.67
N GLY A 53 20.56 2.31 1.09
CA GLY A 53 20.08 3.45 0.29
C GLY A 53 18.56 3.61 0.24
N GLN A 54 17.79 2.69 0.84
CA GLN A 54 16.35 2.87 0.96
C GLN A 54 16.01 3.89 2.05
N THR A 55 15.09 4.79 1.72
CA THR A 55 14.58 5.80 2.65
C THR A 55 13.09 5.56 2.84
N VAL A 56 12.65 5.47 4.10
CA VAL A 56 11.22 5.36 4.43
C VAL A 56 10.51 6.64 3.96
N PRO A 57 9.44 6.54 3.15
CA PRO A 57 8.65 7.69 2.74
C PRO A 57 8.12 8.51 3.93
N GLU A 58 8.06 9.83 3.78
CA GLU A 58 7.62 10.71 4.88
C GLU A 58 6.18 10.41 5.32
N GLY A 59 5.30 10.04 4.38
CA GLY A 59 3.92 9.63 4.69
C GLY A 59 3.85 8.43 5.62
N VAL A 60 4.67 7.41 5.37
CA VAL A 60 4.80 6.21 6.22
C VAL A 60 5.32 6.59 7.60
N LYS A 61 6.42 7.37 7.67
CA LYS A 61 6.96 7.86 8.95
C LYS A 61 5.93 8.62 9.76
N ARG A 62 5.15 9.48 9.11
CA ARG A 62 4.12 10.31 9.77
C ARG A 62 3.04 9.45 10.44
N VAL A 63 2.61 8.38 9.77
CA VAL A 63 1.63 7.41 10.29
C VAL A 63 2.22 6.62 11.46
N VAL A 64 3.42 6.06 11.31
CA VAL A 64 4.12 5.31 12.36
C VAL A 64 4.26 6.16 13.62
N LEU A 65 4.71 7.42 13.47
CA LEU A 65 4.87 8.34 14.59
C LEU A 65 3.54 8.73 15.25
N ALA A 66 2.45 8.87 14.48
CA ALA A 66 1.13 9.17 15.04
C ALA A 66 0.60 7.99 15.87
N ALA A 67 0.77 6.77 15.38
CA ALA A 67 0.41 5.54 16.06
C ALA A 67 1.24 5.31 17.32
N ALA A 68 2.58 5.44 17.21
CA ALA A 68 3.49 5.33 18.35
C ALA A 68 3.17 6.36 19.44
N GLN A 69 2.83 7.61 19.07
CA GLN A 69 2.41 8.63 20.03
C GLN A 69 1.15 8.26 20.80
N ARG A 70 0.18 7.60 20.15
CA ARG A 70 -1.03 7.10 20.84
C ARG A 70 -0.72 5.94 21.77
N LEU A 71 0.06 4.96 21.31
CA LEU A 71 0.52 3.83 22.14
C LEU A 71 1.33 4.31 23.35
N PHE A 72 2.20 5.29 23.18
CA PHE A 72 2.99 5.85 24.27
C PHE A 72 2.11 6.48 25.37
N ARG A 73 1.03 7.19 24.97
CA ARG A 73 0.11 7.87 25.89
C ARG A 73 -0.90 6.93 26.52
N ASN A 74 -1.29 5.87 25.82
CA ASN A 74 -2.29 4.90 26.25
C ASN A 74 -1.85 3.47 25.86
N PRO A 75 -0.86 2.90 26.58
CA PRO A 75 -0.31 1.58 26.23
C PRO A 75 -1.35 0.47 26.40
N ASP A 76 -2.24 0.60 27.39
CA ASP A 76 -3.30 -0.34 27.69
C ASP A 76 -4.52 -0.23 26.75
N ARG A 77 -4.52 0.77 25.85
CA ARG A 77 -5.56 1.02 24.85
C ARG A 77 -6.97 1.15 25.42
N PHE A 78 -7.11 1.80 26.57
CA PHE A 78 -8.43 2.08 27.14
C PHE A 78 -9.24 2.99 26.21
N VAL A 79 -10.43 2.54 25.81
CA VAL A 79 -11.39 3.27 24.95
C VAL A 79 -12.15 4.35 25.74
N THR A 80 -12.28 4.17 27.04
CA THR A 80 -12.89 5.12 27.97
C THR A 80 -11.96 5.34 29.14
N ASN A 81 -11.47 6.57 29.29
CA ASN A 81 -10.68 6.95 30.45
C ASN A 81 -11.50 7.96 31.27
N GLN A 82 -12.07 7.50 32.39
CA GLN A 82 -12.83 8.35 33.30
C GLN A 82 -11.91 8.74 34.46
N ALA A 83 -11.39 9.97 34.42
CA ALA A 83 -10.62 10.55 35.50
C ALA A 83 -11.48 11.60 36.22
N GLY A 84 -12.17 11.17 37.27
CA GLY A 84 -13.08 12.05 38.03
C GLY A 84 -14.31 12.47 37.22
N THR A 85 -14.60 13.78 37.15
CA THR A 85 -15.82 14.33 36.53
C THR A 85 -15.71 14.52 35.01
N PHE A 86 -14.52 14.38 34.42
CA PHE A 86 -14.32 14.57 32.99
C PHE A 86 -14.22 13.21 32.27
N ALA A 87 -15.04 13.05 31.23
CA ALA A 87 -14.99 11.91 30.32
C ALA A 87 -14.56 12.40 28.93
N ALA A 88 -13.46 11.86 28.42
CA ALA A 88 -13.09 11.99 27.02
C ALA A 88 -13.38 10.66 26.33
N THR A 89 -14.27 10.67 25.35
CA THR A 89 -14.65 9.47 24.57
C THR A 89 -14.07 9.59 23.18
N LEU A 90 -13.15 8.70 22.84
CA LEU A 90 -12.74 8.52 21.44
C LEU A 90 -13.86 7.79 20.68
N PRO A 91 -14.10 8.10 19.40
CA PRO A 91 -15.13 7.41 18.62
C PRO A 91 -14.83 5.90 18.59
N ILE A 92 -15.78 5.13 19.09
CA ILE A 92 -15.66 3.67 19.31
C ILE A 92 -15.34 2.94 18.00
N SER A 93 -15.87 3.43 16.87
CA SER A 93 -15.67 2.84 15.53
C SER A 93 -14.21 2.57 15.18
N ASP A 94 -13.30 3.43 15.64
CA ASP A 94 -11.89 3.36 15.28
C ASP A 94 -11.11 2.32 16.11
N PHE A 95 -11.67 1.87 17.24
CA PHE A 95 -11.06 0.90 18.16
C PHE A 95 -11.71 -0.49 18.12
N ILE A 96 -12.87 -0.66 17.49
CA ILE A 96 -13.57 -1.96 17.40
C ILE A 96 -12.70 -3.05 16.77
N THR A 97 -11.77 -2.68 15.88
CA THR A 97 -10.88 -3.64 15.19
C THR A 97 -9.71 -4.11 16.06
N GLY A 98 -9.42 -3.46 17.20
CA GLY A 98 -8.30 -3.81 18.08
C GLY A 98 -6.91 -3.51 17.50
N ASP A 99 -6.83 -2.83 16.36
CA ASP A 99 -5.58 -2.48 15.69
C ASP A 99 -4.89 -1.27 16.36
N ILE A 100 -3.58 -1.16 16.18
CA ILE A 100 -2.76 0.00 16.60
C ILE A 100 -3.05 1.22 15.73
N LEU A 101 -3.38 0.94 14.46
CA LEU A 101 -3.58 1.92 13.42
C LEU A 101 -5.06 2.23 13.22
N LEU A 102 -5.35 3.49 12.93
CA LEU A 102 -6.69 3.92 12.57
C LEU A 102 -7.01 3.51 11.12
N ALA A 103 -8.29 3.38 10.78
CA ALA A 103 -8.71 2.99 9.42
C ALA A 103 -8.14 3.93 8.33
N ALA A 104 -8.11 5.24 8.58
CA ALA A 104 -7.54 6.21 7.66
C ALA A 104 -6.00 6.06 7.48
N GLU A 105 -5.30 5.64 8.53
CA GLU A 105 -3.86 5.40 8.48
C GLU A 105 -3.54 4.12 7.72
N VAL A 106 -4.33 3.06 7.92
CA VAL A 106 -4.25 1.83 7.12
C VAL A 106 -4.47 2.16 5.64
N ALA A 107 -5.47 2.98 5.31
CA ALA A 107 -5.71 3.42 3.94
C ALA A 107 -4.51 4.20 3.37
N ALA A 108 -3.90 5.09 4.16
CA ALA A 108 -2.72 5.85 3.75
C ALA A 108 -1.50 4.95 3.51
N LEU A 109 -1.25 3.98 4.39
CA LEU A 109 -0.17 3.00 4.22
C LEU A 109 -0.41 2.10 3.00
N THR A 110 -1.65 1.71 2.73
CA THR A 110 -2.01 0.87 1.57
C THR A 110 -1.61 1.53 0.24
N MET A 111 -1.58 2.86 0.16
CA MET A 111 -1.08 3.58 -1.03
C MET A 111 0.41 3.36 -1.30
N HIS A 112 1.17 3.00 -0.27
CA HIS A 112 2.60 2.72 -0.35
C HIS A 112 2.92 1.23 -0.56
N ARG A 113 1.90 0.37 -0.64
CA ARG A 113 2.10 -1.04 -0.96
C ARG A 113 2.61 -1.19 -2.38
N LEU A 114 3.69 -1.95 -2.55
CA LEU A 114 4.16 -2.35 -3.88
C LEU A 114 3.03 -3.11 -4.57
N ARG A 115 2.45 -2.51 -5.61
CA ARG A 115 1.46 -3.22 -6.42
C ARG A 115 2.22 -4.36 -7.12
N PRO A 116 1.79 -5.62 -6.99
CA PRO A 116 2.27 -6.63 -7.92
C PRO A 116 2.00 -6.09 -9.32
N GLY A 117 2.98 -6.22 -10.21
CA GLY A 117 2.88 -5.79 -11.60
C GLY A 117 1.84 -6.63 -12.33
N THR A 118 0.57 -6.45 -12.01
CA THR A 118 -0.53 -7.07 -12.71
C THR A 118 -0.75 -6.24 -13.96
N VAL A 119 -0.36 -6.80 -15.10
CA VAL A 119 -0.83 -6.35 -16.40
C VAL A 119 -2.34 -6.54 -16.36
N TRP A 120 -3.09 -5.44 -16.29
CA TRP A 120 -4.54 -5.47 -16.45
C TRP A 120 -4.82 -5.21 -17.92
N THR A 121 -5.47 -6.16 -18.59
CA THR A 121 -6.06 -5.91 -19.90
C THR A 121 -7.21 -4.92 -19.68
N ILE A 122 -7.05 -3.71 -20.19
CA ILE A 122 -8.15 -2.75 -20.24
C ILE A 122 -9.05 -3.21 -21.38
N GLU A 123 -10.22 -3.76 -21.06
CA GLU A 123 -11.27 -3.99 -22.06
C GLU A 123 -11.81 -2.62 -22.48
N SER A 124 -11.25 -2.05 -23.55
CA SER A 124 -11.77 -0.83 -24.14
C SER A 124 -12.87 -1.20 -25.13
N THR A 125 -14.12 -1.09 -24.71
CA THR A 125 -15.25 -1.16 -25.63
C THR A 125 -15.39 0.20 -26.32
N ARG A 126 -15.23 0.23 -27.65
CA ARG A 126 -15.59 1.40 -28.46
C ARG A 126 -17.12 1.48 -28.51
N GLU A 127 -17.71 2.65 -28.31
CA GLU A 127 -19.18 2.86 -28.29
C GLU A 127 -19.90 2.47 -29.60
N ASP A 128 -19.18 2.02 -30.63
CA ASP A 128 -19.72 1.59 -31.93
C ASP A 128 -20.13 0.10 -31.98
N GLY A 129 -20.12 -0.62 -30.84
CA GLY A 129 -20.70 -1.97 -30.72
C GLY A 129 -19.94 -3.09 -31.44
N SER A 130 -18.76 -2.84 -32.01
CA SER A 130 -17.90 -3.89 -32.54
C SER A 130 -16.98 -4.41 -31.42
N GLY A 131 -17.35 -5.53 -30.81
CA GLY A 131 -16.46 -6.28 -29.92
C GLY A 131 -15.18 -6.70 -30.63
N ILE A 132 -14.08 -6.79 -29.88
CA ILE A 132 -12.87 -7.46 -30.35
C ILE A 132 -13.25 -8.92 -30.55
N ILE A 133 -13.29 -9.37 -31.80
CA ILE A 133 -13.56 -10.77 -32.14
C ILE A 133 -12.32 -11.56 -31.73
N GLU A 134 -12.43 -12.36 -30.67
CA GLU A 134 -11.48 -13.46 -30.46
C GLU A 134 -11.52 -14.35 -31.71
N PRO A 135 -10.36 -14.63 -32.34
CA PRO A 135 -10.36 -15.45 -33.54
C PRO A 135 -10.86 -16.85 -33.20
N ALA A 136 -11.81 -17.35 -33.98
CA ALA A 136 -12.41 -18.67 -33.80
C ALA A 136 -11.42 -19.84 -33.98
N ASP A 137 -10.18 -19.57 -34.41
CA ASP A 137 -9.16 -20.59 -34.63
C ASP A 137 -7.74 -20.05 -34.32
N PRO A 138 -7.14 -20.42 -33.17
CA PRO A 138 -5.85 -19.89 -32.72
C PRO A 138 -4.66 -20.37 -33.57
N ASP A 139 -4.82 -21.46 -34.34
CA ASP A 139 -3.74 -22.04 -35.17
C ASP A 139 -3.56 -21.33 -36.52
N SER A 140 -4.40 -20.33 -36.84
CA SER A 140 -4.30 -19.53 -38.07
C SER A 140 -3.36 -18.33 -37.96
N TYR A 141 -2.74 -18.12 -36.79
CA TYR A 141 -1.82 -17.02 -36.54
C TYR A 141 -0.43 -17.30 -37.14
N VAL A 142 -0.08 -16.59 -38.21
CA VAL A 142 1.29 -16.53 -38.72
C VAL A 142 1.89 -15.19 -38.31
N ALA A 143 2.77 -15.21 -37.30
CA ALA A 143 3.64 -14.08 -37.00
C ALA A 143 4.67 -13.95 -38.12
N ASP A 144 4.35 -13.21 -39.19
CA ASP A 144 5.36 -12.69 -40.10
C ASP A 144 6.19 -11.67 -39.31
N GLY A 145 7.43 -12.03 -38.98
CA GLY A 145 8.29 -11.39 -37.99
C GLY A 145 8.77 -9.97 -38.31
N ILE A 146 7.86 -9.08 -38.72
CA ILE A 146 8.13 -7.67 -38.98
C ILE A 146 7.78 -6.87 -37.72
N ASN A 147 8.74 -6.89 -36.79
CA ASN A 147 8.69 -6.19 -35.52
C ASN A 147 8.96 -4.69 -35.69
N GLN A 148 8.14 -3.98 -36.50
CA GLN A 148 8.20 -2.53 -36.68
C GLN A 148 6.81 -1.90 -36.93
N GLY A 149 5.97 -1.87 -35.89
CA GLY A 149 5.15 -0.70 -35.52
C GLY A 149 4.10 -0.09 -36.46
N LEU A 150 3.88 -0.51 -37.71
CA LEU A 150 2.91 0.12 -38.63
C LEU A 150 2.28 -0.83 -39.68
N GLY A 151 2.07 -2.10 -39.36
CA GLY A 151 1.41 -3.05 -40.27
C GLY A 151 -0.05 -3.31 -39.89
N ASP A 152 -1.01 -2.80 -40.67
CA ASP A 152 -2.41 -3.24 -40.56
C ASP A 152 -2.50 -4.75 -40.85
N PRO A 153 -3.34 -5.51 -40.12
CA PRO A 153 -3.48 -6.94 -40.34
C PRO A 153 -4.10 -7.20 -41.71
N PHE A 154 -3.43 -8.00 -42.54
CA PHE A 154 -4.01 -8.54 -43.76
C PHE A 154 -4.47 -9.98 -43.50
N TYR A 155 -5.76 -10.23 -43.75
CA TYR A 155 -6.29 -11.58 -43.78
C TYR A 155 -5.97 -12.18 -45.15
N ALA A 156 -5.20 -13.27 -45.18
CA ALA A 156 -5.00 -14.06 -46.39
C ALA A 156 -6.31 -14.79 -46.74
N GLY A 157 -7.24 -14.08 -47.37
CA GLY A 157 -8.43 -14.67 -47.97
C GLY A 157 -8.01 -15.64 -49.06
N SER A 158 -8.28 -16.93 -48.84
CA SER A 158 -8.12 -17.96 -49.87
C SER A 158 -9.10 -17.67 -51.02
N GLY A 159 -8.54 -17.60 -52.23
CA GLY A 159 -9.21 -17.96 -53.48
C GLY A 159 -10.41 -17.12 -53.92
N TRP A 160 -10.16 -15.95 -54.51
CA TRP A 160 -11.03 -15.47 -55.59
C TRP A 160 -10.90 -16.44 -56.78
N SER A 161 -11.85 -17.35 -56.92
CA SER A 161 -12.02 -18.11 -58.16
C SER A 161 -13.50 -18.07 -58.56
N HIS A 162 -13.82 -17.29 -59.59
CA HIS A 162 -14.53 -17.70 -60.81
C HIS A 162 -15.29 -16.53 -61.49
N GLY A 163 -14.87 -16.22 -62.72
CA GLY A 163 -15.72 -15.72 -63.80
C GLY A 163 -15.18 -14.49 -64.56
N PRO A 164 -15.41 -14.35 -65.87
CA PRO A 164 -15.47 -15.32 -66.97
C PRO A 164 -14.30 -15.09 -67.97
N TRP A 165 -14.40 -15.63 -69.19
CA TRP A 165 -13.46 -15.65 -70.35
C TRP A 165 -12.53 -16.86 -70.43
#